data_AF-A0A671Q7N6-F1
#
_entry.id   AF-A0A671Q7N6-F1
#
_cell.length_a   1.000
_cell.length_b   1.000
_cell.length_c   1.000
_cell.angle_alpha   90.00
_cell.angle_beta   90.00
_cell.angle_gamma   90.00
#
_symmetry.space_group_name_H-M   'P 1'
#
loop_
_entity.id
_entity.type
_entity.pdbx_description
1 polymer ?
#
loop_
_entity_poly.entity_id
_entity_poly.type
_entity_poly.pdbx_seq_one_letter_code
_entity_poly.pdbx_strand_id
1 'polypeptide(L)'
;MLPSIWDMGLELFRFYIISDLKVQSKTIDGILLLIERERSGEAVDRSLLRSLLSMLSDLQIYQDSFEQRFLEETNRLYAAEGQRLMQEREVPAYLHHVNKRLEEEADRVITYLDQSTQKPLIATVEKQLLGEHLTAILQKGLNNLLDENRIQDLSLLYQLFSRVRGGVQVLLQHWIEYIKAFGSTIVINPEKDKTMVQELLDFKDKVDHIIDVCFMKNEKFVNGMKEAFETFINKRPNKPAELIAKYVDSKLRAGNKEATDEELEKMLDKIMIIFRFIYGKDVFEAFYKKDLAKRLLSASVDAEKSMLSKLKHECGAAFTSKLEGMFKDMELSKDIMVQFKQHIQCQNIPGNIELTVNILTMGYWPTYVPMEVHLPPEMVRLQEIFKTFYLGKHSGRKLQWQSTLGHCVLKVSQKNKWRTLQSLACGKARVLTKTPKSKDVEDGDKFSCNDDFKHKLFRIKINQIQMKETVEEQASTTERVFQDRQYQIDAAIVRIMKMRKTLSHNLLVSEVYNQLKFPVKPADLKKRIESLIDRDYMERDKENPNQYNYVA
;
A
#
# COMPACT_ATOMS: atom_id res chain seq x y z
N MET A 1 72.80 -21.44 14.08
CA MET A 1 72.57 -22.87 13.77
C MET A 1 72.79 -23.04 12.28
N LEU A 2 73.49 -24.10 11.88
CA LEU A 2 73.65 -24.43 10.45
C LEU A 2 72.30 -24.93 9.89
N PRO A 3 71.95 -24.61 8.63
CA PRO A 3 70.73 -25.10 7.99
C PRO A 3 70.75 -26.64 7.89
N SER A 4 69.57 -27.26 7.84
CA SER A 4 69.48 -28.70 7.57
C SER A 4 69.95 -29.00 6.14
N ILE A 5 70.26 -30.27 5.84
CA ILE A 5 70.61 -30.69 4.46
C ILE A 5 69.47 -30.35 3.48
N TRP A 6 68.22 -30.44 3.95
CA TRP A 6 67.03 -30.09 3.17
C TRP A 6 66.99 -28.59 2.85
N ASP A 7 67.15 -27.74 3.86
CA ASP A 7 67.14 -26.28 3.69
C ASP A 7 68.31 -25.82 2.82
N MET A 8 69.49 -26.43 2.99
CA MET A 8 70.66 -26.18 2.12
C MET A 8 70.36 -26.57 0.66
N GLY A 9 69.67 -27.68 0.41
CA GLY A 9 69.25 -28.08 -0.93
C GLY A 9 68.28 -27.10 -1.58
N LEU A 10 67.28 -26.63 -0.81
CA LEU A 10 66.34 -25.60 -1.25
C LEU A 10 67.04 -24.26 -1.53
N GLU A 11 67.97 -23.84 -0.68
CA GLU A 11 68.77 -22.62 -0.90
C GLU A 11 69.60 -22.72 -2.18
N LEU A 12 70.28 -23.85 -2.41
CA LEU A 12 71.05 -24.07 -3.63
C LEU A 12 70.16 -24.06 -4.88
N PHE A 13 69.00 -24.73 -4.83
CA PHE A 13 68.06 -24.74 -5.95
C PHE A 13 67.47 -23.35 -6.21
N ARG A 14 67.09 -22.62 -5.15
CA ARG A 14 66.62 -21.24 -5.23
C ARG A 14 67.68 -20.37 -5.88
N PHE A 15 68.94 -20.45 -5.44
CA PHE A 15 70.02 -19.57 -5.88
C PHE A 15 70.46 -19.85 -7.31
N TYR A 16 70.64 -21.11 -7.70
CA TYR A 16 71.22 -21.45 -9.01
C TYR A 16 70.18 -21.68 -10.12
N ILE A 17 68.97 -22.15 -9.79
CA ILE A 17 67.97 -22.51 -10.80
C ILE A 17 66.90 -21.43 -10.89
N ILE A 18 66.24 -21.11 -9.78
CA ILE A 18 65.07 -20.22 -9.83
C ILE A 18 65.43 -18.73 -9.73
N SER A 19 66.59 -18.38 -9.17
CA SER A 19 67.08 -16.99 -9.22
C SER A 19 67.71 -16.64 -10.58
N ASP A 20 67.88 -17.61 -11.49
CA ASP A 20 68.16 -17.29 -12.89
C ASP A 20 66.93 -16.62 -13.51
N LEU A 21 67.11 -15.36 -13.93
CA LEU A 21 66.03 -14.51 -14.39
C LEU A 21 65.26 -15.09 -15.58
N LYS A 22 65.93 -15.83 -16.47
CA LYS A 22 65.29 -16.42 -17.66
C LYS A 22 64.45 -17.62 -17.28
N VAL A 23 64.96 -18.49 -16.41
CA VAL A 23 64.22 -19.65 -15.90
C VAL A 23 63.01 -19.18 -15.10
N GLN A 24 63.20 -18.19 -14.21
CA GLN A 24 62.12 -17.62 -13.42
C GLN A 24 61.01 -17.05 -14.32
N SER A 25 61.34 -16.11 -15.21
CA SER A 25 60.35 -15.47 -16.08
C SER A 25 59.62 -16.50 -16.92
N LYS A 26 60.33 -17.41 -17.61
CA LYS A 26 59.67 -18.44 -18.43
C LYS A 26 58.76 -19.35 -17.62
N THR A 27 59.15 -19.70 -16.39
CA THR A 27 58.32 -20.56 -15.52
C THR A 27 57.06 -19.83 -15.11
N ILE A 28 57.18 -18.59 -14.63
CA ILE A 28 56.02 -17.76 -14.23
C ILE A 28 55.10 -17.49 -15.43
N ASP A 29 55.65 -17.03 -16.55
CA ASP A 29 54.89 -16.75 -17.78
C ASP A 29 54.19 -18.01 -18.30
N GLY A 30 54.86 -19.17 -18.22
CA GLY A 30 54.28 -20.47 -18.59
C GLY A 30 53.12 -20.90 -17.68
N ILE A 31 53.26 -20.73 -16.36
CA ILE A 31 52.18 -21.01 -15.39
C ILE A 31 50.99 -20.10 -15.67
N LEU A 32 51.21 -18.80 -15.87
CA LEU A 32 50.15 -17.83 -16.16
C LEU A 32 49.43 -18.17 -17.48
N LEU A 33 50.17 -18.54 -18.52
CA LEU A 33 49.60 -18.97 -19.81
C LEU A 33 48.72 -20.21 -19.68
N LEU A 34 49.13 -21.19 -18.88
CA LEU A 34 48.29 -22.38 -18.62
C LEU A 34 47.00 -21.99 -17.89
N ILE A 35 47.06 -21.10 -16.89
CA ILE A 35 45.87 -20.64 -16.18
C ILE A 35 44.93 -19.85 -17.12
N GLU A 36 45.46 -19.00 -17.99
CA GLU A 36 44.68 -18.25 -18.99
C GLU A 36 43.95 -19.16 -19.98
N ARG A 37 44.63 -20.22 -20.45
CA ARG A 37 44.04 -21.26 -21.30
C ARG A 37 42.93 -22.02 -20.58
N GLU A 38 43.14 -22.38 -19.31
CA GLU A 38 42.11 -23.03 -18.51
C GLU A 38 40.87 -22.13 -18.33
N ARG A 39 41.05 -20.83 -18.08
CA ARG A 39 39.94 -19.84 -18.03
C ARG A 39 39.18 -19.74 -19.35
N SER A 40 39.82 -20.07 -20.45
CA SER A 40 39.22 -20.12 -21.80
C SER A 40 38.54 -21.46 -22.11
N GLY A 41 38.61 -22.43 -21.19
CA GLY A 41 38.00 -23.76 -21.32
C GLY A 41 38.92 -24.84 -21.86
N GLU A 42 40.21 -24.57 -22.04
CA GLU A 42 41.18 -25.60 -22.42
C GLU A 42 41.53 -26.50 -21.22
N ALA A 43 41.74 -27.79 -21.47
CA ALA A 43 42.23 -28.70 -20.45
C ALA A 43 43.74 -28.49 -20.22
N VAL A 44 44.13 -28.32 -18.96
CA VAL A 44 45.53 -28.17 -18.55
C VAL A 44 45.92 -29.21 -17.52
N ASP A 45 47.22 -29.51 -17.42
CA ASP A 45 47.74 -30.42 -16.41
C ASP A 45 47.77 -29.74 -15.03
N ARG A 46 46.67 -29.93 -14.29
CA ARG A 46 46.50 -29.43 -12.92
C ARG A 46 47.54 -30.01 -11.95
N SER A 47 48.05 -31.21 -12.20
CA SER A 47 49.06 -31.84 -11.33
C SER A 47 50.42 -31.15 -11.49
N LEU A 48 50.80 -30.82 -12.72
CA LEU A 48 52.00 -30.05 -13.02
C LEU A 48 51.94 -28.65 -12.38
N LEU A 49 50.81 -27.95 -12.55
CA LEU A 49 50.61 -26.63 -11.92
C LEU A 49 50.74 -26.70 -10.41
N ARG A 50 50.11 -27.69 -9.77
CA ARG A 50 50.20 -27.90 -8.32
C ARG A 50 51.63 -28.14 -7.86
N SER A 51 52.37 -29.00 -8.55
CA SER A 51 53.77 -29.29 -8.22
C SER A 51 54.67 -28.07 -8.39
N LEU A 52 54.51 -27.31 -9.48
CA LEU A 52 55.30 -26.09 -9.71
C LEU A 52 54.99 -25.00 -8.68
N LEU A 53 53.72 -24.77 -8.36
CA LEU A 53 53.31 -23.76 -7.39
C LEU A 53 53.67 -24.16 -5.95
N SER A 54 53.57 -25.44 -5.61
CA SER A 54 54.09 -25.98 -4.33
C SER A 54 55.59 -25.72 -4.22
N MET A 55 56.35 -26.01 -5.29
CA MET A 55 57.79 -25.71 -5.32
C MET A 55 58.06 -24.21 -5.12
N LEU A 56 57.32 -23.30 -5.75
CA LEU A 56 57.48 -21.87 -5.52
C LEU A 56 57.16 -21.45 -4.07
N SER A 57 56.21 -22.13 -3.43
CA SER A 57 55.85 -21.91 -2.02
C SER A 57 56.97 -22.42 -1.09
N ASP A 58 57.45 -23.64 -1.31
CA ASP A 58 58.56 -24.26 -0.57
C ASP A 58 59.86 -23.44 -0.68
N LEU A 59 60.08 -22.81 -1.83
CA LEU A 59 61.22 -21.90 -2.08
C LEU A 59 61.00 -20.47 -1.56
N GLN A 60 59.84 -20.16 -0.98
CA GLN A 60 59.47 -18.85 -0.43
C GLN A 60 59.59 -17.70 -1.45
N ILE A 61 59.14 -17.95 -2.68
CA ILE A 61 59.14 -16.97 -3.78
C ILE A 61 57.75 -16.82 -4.43
N TYR A 62 56.77 -17.62 -3.99
CA TYR A 62 55.41 -17.61 -4.52
C TYR A 62 54.79 -16.21 -4.48
N GLN A 63 54.81 -15.54 -3.33
CA GLN A 63 54.15 -14.23 -3.18
C GLN A 63 54.83 -13.15 -4.06
N ASP A 64 56.15 -13.05 -3.99
CA ASP A 64 56.90 -11.98 -4.67
C ASP A 64 56.98 -12.18 -6.18
N SER A 65 57.17 -13.43 -6.64
CA SER A 65 57.47 -13.71 -8.06
C SER A 65 56.25 -14.12 -8.87
N PHE A 66 55.26 -14.78 -8.25
CA PHE A 66 54.08 -15.30 -8.93
C PHE A 66 52.81 -14.51 -8.56
N GLU A 67 52.45 -14.42 -7.29
CA GLU A 67 51.13 -13.94 -6.85
C GLU A 67 50.83 -12.52 -7.33
N GLN A 68 51.79 -11.61 -7.21
CA GLN A 68 51.60 -10.24 -7.68
C GLN A 68 51.31 -10.20 -9.20
N ARG A 69 52.12 -10.86 -10.02
CA ARG A 69 51.93 -10.92 -11.48
C ARG A 69 50.63 -11.65 -11.84
N PHE A 70 50.29 -12.71 -11.12
CA PHE A 70 49.04 -13.44 -11.29
C PHE A 70 47.81 -12.56 -11.04
N LEU A 71 47.83 -11.76 -9.98
CA LEU A 71 46.74 -10.83 -9.66
C LEU A 71 46.66 -9.68 -10.67
N GLU A 72 47.80 -9.14 -11.13
CA GLU A 72 47.85 -8.12 -12.18
C GLU A 72 47.24 -8.61 -13.50
N GLU A 73 47.63 -9.80 -13.95
CA GLU A 73 47.08 -10.42 -15.17
C GLU A 73 45.59 -10.77 -15.01
N THR A 74 45.20 -11.29 -13.85
CA THR A 74 43.80 -11.60 -13.54
C THR A 74 42.93 -10.33 -13.54
N ASN A 75 43.45 -9.24 -12.97
CA ASN A 75 42.77 -7.95 -12.97
C ASN A 75 42.54 -7.45 -14.40
N ARG A 76 43.58 -7.49 -15.25
CA ARG A 76 43.49 -7.10 -16.66
C ARG A 76 42.48 -7.94 -17.44
N LEU A 77 42.52 -9.26 -17.26
CA LEU A 77 41.62 -10.20 -17.93
C LEU A 77 40.16 -9.93 -17.56
N TYR A 78 39.85 -9.86 -16.25
CA TYR A 78 38.46 -9.67 -15.82
C TYR A 78 37.95 -8.25 -16.07
N ALA A 79 38.82 -7.24 -16.10
CA ALA A 79 38.44 -5.88 -16.54
C ALA A 79 37.95 -5.88 -18.00
N ALA A 80 38.68 -6.55 -18.90
CA ALA A 80 38.28 -6.68 -20.30
C ALA A 80 37.02 -7.56 -20.46
N GLU A 81 36.94 -8.66 -19.72
CA GLU A 81 35.81 -9.58 -19.76
C GLU A 81 34.51 -8.92 -19.26
N GLY A 82 34.57 -8.17 -18.16
CA GLY A 82 33.44 -7.41 -17.62
C GLY A 82 32.88 -6.40 -18.63
N GLN A 83 33.74 -5.57 -19.20
CA GLN A 83 33.33 -4.58 -20.22
C GLN A 83 32.70 -5.23 -21.45
N ARG A 84 33.32 -6.28 -21.98
CA ARG A 84 32.87 -6.99 -23.17
C ARG A 84 31.52 -7.68 -22.93
N LEU A 85 31.41 -8.48 -21.87
CA LEU A 85 30.20 -9.27 -21.61
C LEU A 85 29.01 -8.41 -21.17
N MET A 86 29.24 -7.25 -20.53
CA MET A 86 28.17 -6.30 -20.22
C MET A 86 27.49 -5.74 -21.48
N GLN A 87 28.22 -5.64 -22.59
CA GLN A 87 27.69 -5.20 -23.88
C GLN A 87 27.05 -6.36 -24.64
N GLU A 88 27.71 -7.51 -24.69
CA GLU A 88 27.28 -8.67 -25.49
C GLU A 88 26.09 -9.44 -24.91
N ARG A 89 25.90 -9.45 -23.59
CA ARG A 89 24.93 -10.32 -22.91
C ARG A 89 23.86 -9.56 -22.16
N GLU A 90 22.71 -10.22 -22.00
CA GLU A 90 21.66 -9.80 -21.09
C GLU A 90 22.05 -10.02 -19.63
N VAL A 91 21.48 -9.21 -18.73
CA VAL A 91 21.83 -9.22 -17.30
C VAL A 91 21.69 -10.59 -16.64
N PRO A 92 20.60 -11.37 -16.84
CA PRO A 92 20.51 -12.74 -16.32
C PRO A 92 21.72 -13.61 -16.69
N ALA A 93 22.08 -13.63 -17.98
CA ALA A 93 23.18 -14.43 -18.50
C ALA A 93 24.54 -13.93 -18.00
N TYR A 94 24.69 -12.62 -17.82
CA TYR A 94 25.87 -12.02 -17.22
C TYR A 94 26.05 -12.44 -15.76
N LEU A 95 24.99 -12.37 -14.93
CA LEU A 95 25.07 -12.75 -13.51
C LEU A 95 25.42 -14.23 -13.32
N HIS A 96 24.84 -15.12 -14.13
CA HIS A 96 25.20 -16.53 -14.14
C HIS A 96 26.67 -16.76 -14.51
N HIS A 97 27.16 -15.99 -15.48
CA HIS A 97 28.57 -16.03 -15.87
C HIS A 97 29.49 -15.56 -14.74
N VAL A 98 29.14 -14.48 -14.03
CA VAL A 98 29.91 -14.04 -12.86
C VAL A 98 29.93 -15.10 -11.77
N ASN A 99 28.79 -15.71 -11.45
CA ASN A 99 28.73 -16.78 -10.45
C ASN A 99 29.61 -17.97 -10.85
N LYS A 100 29.55 -18.38 -12.12
CA LYS A 100 30.41 -19.43 -12.66
C LYS A 100 31.90 -19.09 -12.51
N ARG A 101 32.31 -17.85 -12.82
CA ARG A 101 33.72 -17.43 -12.64
C ARG A 101 34.16 -17.48 -11.17
N LEU A 102 33.30 -17.06 -10.24
CA LEU A 102 33.60 -17.13 -8.81
C LEU A 102 33.78 -18.59 -8.34
N GLU A 103 32.95 -19.51 -8.83
CA GLU A 103 33.07 -20.94 -8.55
C GLU A 103 34.36 -21.54 -9.15
N GLU A 104 34.67 -21.21 -10.40
CA GLU A 104 35.90 -21.65 -11.08
C GLU A 104 37.17 -21.16 -10.37
N GLU A 105 37.23 -19.88 -9.96
CA GLU A 105 38.39 -19.38 -9.21
C GLU A 105 38.48 -19.98 -7.80
N ALA A 106 37.35 -20.27 -7.15
CA ALA A 106 37.35 -20.95 -5.86
C ALA A 106 37.85 -22.40 -5.97
N ASP A 107 37.42 -23.15 -6.99
CA ASP A 107 37.93 -24.50 -7.30
C ASP A 107 39.43 -24.46 -7.61
N ARG A 108 39.88 -23.44 -8.35
CA ARG A 108 41.28 -23.24 -8.70
C ARG A 108 42.18 -23.08 -7.47
N VAL A 109 41.71 -22.32 -6.48
CA VAL A 109 42.41 -22.18 -5.20
C VAL A 109 42.55 -23.52 -4.51
N ILE A 110 41.48 -24.30 -4.42
CA ILE A 110 41.49 -25.62 -3.77
C ILE A 110 42.41 -26.60 -4.52
N THR A 111 42.47 -26.49 -5.85
CA THR A 111 43.18 -27.43 -6.70
C THR A 111 44.70 -27.21 -6.67
N TYR A 112 45.19 -25.99 -6.94
CA TYR A 112 46.62 -25.77 -7.15
C TYR A 112 47.18 -24.40 -6.72
N LEU A 113 46.39 -23.40 -6.33
CA LEU A 113 46.93 -22.14 -5.81
C LEU A 113 47.16 -22.22 -4.29
N ASP A 114 47.98 -21.32 -3.78
CA ASP A 114 48.14 -21.16 -2.34
C ASP A 114 46.87 -20.55 -1.70
N GLN A 115 46.55 -21.01 -0.49
CA GLN A 115 45.36 -20.56 0.26
C GLN A 115 45.39 -19.05 0.56
N SER A 116 46.59 -18.46 0.67
CA SER A 116 46.76 -17.00 0.85
C SER A 116 46.22 -16.19 -0.33
N THR A 117 46.21 -16.75 -1.54
CA THR A 117 45.74 -16.09 -2.77
C THR A 117 44.22 -16.02 -2.87
N GLN A 118 43.46 -16.83 -2.12
CA GLN A 118 42.01 -16.88 -2.24
C GLN A 118 41.35 -15.50 -2.06
N LYS A 119 41.70 -14.80 -0.98
CA LYS A 119 41.09 -13.52 -0.62
C LYS A 119 41.40 -12.42 -1.66
N PRO A 120 42.66 -12.16 -2.06
CA PRO A 120 42.95 -11.15 -3.07
C PRO A 120 42.43 -11.51 -4.47
N LEU A 121 42.45 -12.79 -4.84
CA LEU A 121 41.91 -13.25 -6.13
C LEU A 121 40.41 -13.00 -6.24
N ILE A 122 39.63 -13.51 -5.28
CA ILE A 122 38.18 -13.36 -5.28
C ILE A 122 37.79 -11.88 -5.20
N ALA A 123 38.46 -11.08 -4.37
CA ALA A 123 38.23 -9.64 -4.31
C ALA A 123 38.49 -8.93 -5.65
N THR A 124 39.49 -9.39 -6.42
CA THR A 124 39.79 -8.84 -7.75
C THR A 124 38.69 -9.20 -8.75
N VAL A 125 38.20 -10.44 -8.75
CA VAL A 125 37.10 -10.88 -9.62
C VAL A 125 35.80 -10.15 -9.28
N GLU A 126 35.45 -10.06 -7.99
CA GLU A 126 34.27 -9.33 -7.52
C GLU A 126 34.35 -7.85 -7.88
N LYS A 127 35.52 -7.21 -7.74
CA LYS A 127 35.72 -5.82 -8.15
C LYS A 127 35.48 -5.64 -9.65
N GLN A 128 36.15 -6.43 -10.49
CA GLN A 128 36.13 -6.21 -11.93
C GLN A 128 34.80 -6.62 -12.59
N LEU A 129 34.22 -7.74 -12.19
CA LEU A 129 32.98 -8.23 -12.80
C LEU A 129 31.71 -7.63 -12.19
N LEU A 130 31.75 -7.16 -10.94
CA LEU A 130 30.57 -6.58 -10.28
C LEU A 130 30.81 -5.13 -9.89
N GLY A 131 31.88 -4.85 -9.13
CA GLY A 131 32.14 -3.52 -8.55
C GLY A 131 32.17 -2.37 -9.55
N GLU A 132 32.90 -2.52 -10.65
CA GLU A 132 32.99 -1.50 -11.71
C GLU A 132 31.70 -1.36 -12.55
N HIS A 133 30.72 -2.26 -12.35
CA HIS A 133 29.54 -2.38 -13.23
C HIS A 133 28.20 -2.36 -12.48
N LEU A 134 28.18 -2.15 -11.15
CA LEU A 134 26.96 -2.21 -10.32
C LEU A 134 25.80 -1.40 -10.90
N THR A 135 26.03 -0.12 -11.18
CA THR A 135 24.99 0.79 -11.70
C THR A 135 24.55 0.40 -13.11
N ALA A 136 25.48 0.01 -13.98
CA ALA A 136 25.17 -0.39 -15.36
C ALA A 136 24.32 -1.67 -15.41
N ILE A 137 24.60 -2.65 -14.55
CA ILE A 137 23.80 -3.87 -14.42
C ILE A 137 22.35 -3.54 -14.04
N LEU A 138 22.15 -2.68 -13.04
CA LEU A 138 20.81 -2.32 -12.57
C LEU A 138 20.04 -1.48 -13.58
N GLN A 139 20.69 -0.49 -14.19
CA GLN A 139 20.07 0.36 -15.22
C GLN A 139 19.63 -0.43 -16.45
N LYS A 140 20.42 -1.43 -16.87
CA LYS A 140 20.11 -2.26 -18.04
C LYS A 140 19.03 -3.30 -17.74
N GLY A 141 19.05 -3.96 -16.58
CA GLY A 141 18.30 -5.20 -16.37
C GLY A 141 17.34 -5.25 -15.19
N LEU A 142 17.48 -4.41 -14.16
CA LEU A 142 16.69 -4.59 -12.93
C LEU A 142 15.18 -4.49 -13.19
N ASN A 143 14.76 -3.49 -13.96
CA ASN A 143 13.33 -3.30 -14.26
C ASN A 143 12.74 -4.52 -14.96
N ASN A 144 13.43 -5.07 -15.95
CA ASN A 144 12.96 -6.26 -16.67
C ASN A 144 12.85 -7.49 -15.75
N LEU A 145 13.85 -7.71 -14.89
CA LEU A 145 13.83 -8.80 -13.90
C LEU A 145 12.63 -8.69 -12.95
N LEU A 146 12.34 -7.46 -12.50
CA LEU A 146 11.22 -7.18 -11.61
C LEU A 146 9.88 -7.31 -12.30
N ASP A 147 9.71 -6.75 -13.50
CA ASP A 147 8.48 -6.80 -14.28
C ASP A 147 8.09 -8.26 -14.61
N GLU A 148 9.04 -9.04 -15.14
CA GLU A 148 8.86 -10.46 -15.47
C GLU A 148 8.86 -11.41 -14.26
N ASN A 149 9.08 -10.89 -13.04
CA ASN A 149 9.09 -11.66 -11.80
C ASN A 149 10.12 -12.83 -11.82
N ARG A 150 11.33 -12.57 -12.31
CA ARG A 150 12.40 -13.58 -12.40
C ARG A 150 13.06 -13.83 -11.04
N ILE A 151 12.37 -14.58 -10.18
CA ILE A 151 12.77 -14.83 -8.78
C ILE A 151 14.18 -15.41 -8.66
N GLN A 152 14.56 -16.36 -9.52
CA GLN A 152 15.89 -16.99 -9.49
C GLN A 152 17.01 -15.98 -9.78
N ASP A 153 16.84 -15.19 -10.84
CA ASP A 153 17.81 -14.16 -11.24
C ASP A 153 17.93 -13.04 -10.19
N LEU A 154 16.81 -12.65 -9.56
CA LEU A 154 16.78 -11.64 -8.51
C LEU A 154 17.51 -12.12 -7.23
N SER A 155 17.33 -13.39 -6.86
CA SER A 155 18.06 -14.00 -5.74
C SER A 155 19.57 -14.01 -6.02
N LEU A 156 19.96 -14.41 -7.23
CA LEU A 156 21.37 -14.41 -7.64
C LEU A 156 21.95 -13.00 -7.65
N LEU A 157 21.21 -12.03 -8.18
CA LEU A 157 21.59 -10.61 -8.18
C LEU A 157 21.86 -10.13 -6.75
N TYR A 158 20.95 -10.40 -5.81
CA TYR A 158 21.10 -9.98 -4.42
C TYR A 158 22.31 -10.64 -3.74
N GLN A 159 22.54 -11.93 -3.95
CA GLN A 159 23.70 -12.65 -3.42
C GLN A 159 25.02 -12.08 -3.94
N LEU A 160 25.11 -11.82 -5.25
CA LEU A 160 26.31 -11.24 -5.87
C LEU A 160 26.56 -9.80 -5.41
N PHE A 161 25.52 -8.97 -5.37
CA PHE A 161 25.64 -7.57 -4.92
C PHE A 161 25.98 -7.45 -3.44
N SER A 162 25.68 -8.47 -2.63
CA SER A 162 26.03 -8.52 -1.21
C SER A 162 27.53 -8.73 -0.96
N ARG A 163 28.26 -9.23 -1.95
CA ARG A 163 29.73 -9.43 -1.88
C ARG A 163 30.51 -8.13 -2.07
N VAL A 164 29.94 -7.17 -2.80
CA VAL A 164 30.62 -5.93 -3.16
C VAL A 164 30.27 -4.81 -2.19
N ARG A 165 31.29 -4.04 -1.77
CA ARG A 165 31.09 -2.86 -0.93
C ARG A 165 30.17 -1.85 -1.62
N GLY A 166 29.06 -1.51 -0.97
CA GLY A 166 28.06 -0.58 -1.50
C GLY A 166 27.05 -1.21 -2.47
N GLY A 167 27.24 -2.46 -2.92
CA GLY A 167 26.33 -3.13 -3.86
C GLY A 167 24.88 -3.18 -3.36
N VAL A 168 24.68 -3.63 -2.12
CA VAL A 168 23.34 -3.67 -1.49
C VAL A 168 22.70 -2.28 -1.40
N GLN A 169 23.49 -1.23 -1.16
CA GLN A 169 22.97 0.15 -1.07
C GLN A 169 22.50 0.66 -2.44
N VAL A 170 23.27 0.42 -3.49
CA VAL A 170 22.91 0.84 -4.86
C VAL A 170 21.70 0.05 -5.37
N LEU A 171 21.61 -1.25 -5.05
CA LEU A 171 20.44 -2.08 -5.33
C LEU A 171 19.20 -1.55 -4.61
N LEU A 172 19.31 -1.22 -3.31
CA LEU A 172 18.21 -0.67 -2.53
C LEU A 172 17.68 0.65 -3.13
N GLN A 173 18.58 1.51 -3.62
CA GLN A 173 18.17 2.76 -4.28
C GLN A 173 17.34 2.50 -5.53
N HIS A 174 17.83 1.66 -6.46
CA HIS A 174 17.10 1.35 -7.69
C HIS A 174 15.79 0.60 -7.41
N TRP A 175 15.76 -0.26 -6.38
CA TRP A 175 14.55 -0.93 -5.91
C TRP A 175 13.48 0.06 -5.44
N ILE A 176 13.86 1.05 -4.61
CA ILE A 176 12.96 2.10 -4.14
C ILE A 176 12.44 2.93 -5.32
N GLU A 177 13.32 3.32 -6.24
CA GLU A 177 12.95 4.10 -7.42
C GLU A 177 12.01 3.32 -8.35
N TYR A 178 12.25 2.03 -8.58
CA TYR A 178 11.35 1.15 -9.32
C TYR A 178 9.96 1.07 -8.67
N ILE A 179 9.87 0.83 -7.36
CA ILE A 179 8.58 0.77 -6.65
C ILE A 179 7.84 2.09 -6.80
N LYS A 180 8.54 3.22 -6.60
CA LYS A 180 7.95 4.55 -6.76
C LYS A 180 7.46 4.79 -8.20
N ALA A 181 8.22 4.38 -9.21
CA ALA A 181 7.88 4.55 -10.62
C ALA A 181 6.68 3.69 -11.01
N PHE A 182 6.76 2.38 -10.81
CA PHE A 182 5.69 1.44 -11.15
C PHE A 182 4.41 1.76 -10.37
N GLY A 183 4.50 1.95 -9.06
CA GLY A 183 3.37 2.30 -8.20
C GLY A 183 2.70 3.62 -8.59
N SER A 184 3.46 4.61 -9.06
CA SER A 184 2.90 5.87 -9.58
C SER A 184 2.00 5.63 -10.81
N THR A 185 2.32 4.67 -11.66
CA THR A 185 1.48 4.34 -12.84
C THR A 185 0.13 3.74 -12.46
N ILE A 186 0.05 3.06 -11.31
CA ILE A 186 -1.19 2.48 -10.78
C ILE A 186 -2.10 3.59 -10.27
N VAL A 187 -1.56 4.55 -9.51
CA VAL A 187 -2.38 5.54 -8.80
C VAL A 187 -2.68 6.80 -9.60
N ILE A 188 -1.83 7.24 -10.53
CA ILE A 188 -1.98 8.56 -11.17
C ILE A 188 -3.09 8.59 -12.23
N ASN A 189 -3.26 7.51 -13.01
CA ASN A 189 -4.20 7.51 -14.14
C ASN A 189 -5.66 7.33 -13.67
N PRO A 190 -6.55 8.32 -13.86
CA PRO A 190 -7.97 8.21 -13.48
C PRO A 190 -8.73 7.09 -14.19
N GLU A 191 -8.30 6.68 -15.39
CA GLU A 191 -8.96 5.59 -16.13
C GLU A 191 -8.82 4.24 -15.41
N LYS A 192 -7.76 4.09 -14.59
CA LYS A 192 -7.49 2.90 -13.79
C LYS A 192 -8.16 2.92 -12.41
N ASP A 193 -8.97 3.94 -12.06
CA ASP A 193 -9.59 4.07 -10.74
C ASP A 193 -10.41 2.84 -10.33
N LYS A 194 -11.00 2.12 -11.29
CA LYS A 194 -11.79 0.91 -11.04
C LYS A 194 -10.95 -0.28 -10.56
N THR A 195 -9.73 -0.42 -11.05
CA THR A 195 -8.83 -1.55 -10.75
C THR A 195 -7.74 -1.17 -9.76
N MET A 196 -7.55 0.13 -9.48
CA MET A 196 -6.47 0.68 -8.65
C MET A 196 -6.22 -0.08 -7.35
N VAL A 197 -7.24 -0.31 -6.53
CA VAL A 197 -7.04 -0.95 -5.22
C VAL A 197 -6.61 -2.41 -5.38
N GLN A 198 -7.16 -3.12 -6.36
CA GLN A 198 -6.75 -4.49 -6.66
C GLN A 198 -5.30 -4.54 -7.17
N GLU A 199 -4.96 -3.68 -8.13
CA GLU A 199 -3.58 -3.57 -8.66
C GLU A 199 -2.57 -3.20 -7.56
N LEU A 200 -2.94 -2.36 -6.59
CA LEU A 200 -2.10 -2.03 -5.43
C LEU A 200 -1.86 -3.23 -4.52
N LEU A 201 -2.90 -4.03 -4.26
CA LEU A 201 -2.80 -5.25 -3.44
C LEU A 201 -1.92 -6.29 -4.14
N ASP A 202 -2.15 -6.54 -5.42
CA ASP A 202 -1.38 -7.50 -6.21
C ASP A 202 0.09 -7.07 -6.33
N PHE A 203 0.33 -5.76 -6.53
CA PHE A 203 1.68 -5.22 -6.54
C PHE A 203 2.37 -5.35 -5.19
N LYS A 204 1.66 -5.11 -4.08
CA LYS A 204 2.20 -5.29 -2.73
C LYS A 204 2.57 -6.75 -2.46
N ASP A 205 1.71 -7.70 -2.84
CA ASP A 205 1.97 -9.13 -2.70
C ASP A 205 3.23 -9.55 -3.50
N LYS A 206 3.36 -9.08 -4.75
CA LYS A 206 4.55 -9.33 -5.58
C LYS A 206 5.83 -8.79 -4.92
N VAL A 207 5.79 -7.55 -4.44
CA VAL A 207 6.93 -6.88 -3.81
C VAL A 207 7.32 -7.58 -2.50
N ASP A 208 6.36 -7.95 -1.66
CA ASP A 208 6.63 -8.69 -0.43
C ASP A 208 7.25 -10.06 -0.70
N HIS A 209 6.76 -10.77 -1.71
CA HIS A 209 7.30 -12.08 -2.10
C HIS A 209 8.76 -11.99 -2.55
N ILE A 210 9.11 -10.96 -3.33
CA ILE A 210 10.50 -10.72 -3.75
C ILE A 210 11.38 -10.42 -2.53
N ILE A 211 10.91 -9.61 -1.58
CA ILE A 211 11.69 -9.31 -0.36
C ILE A 211 11.90 -10.59 0.47
N ASP A 212 10.86 -11.40 0.60
CA ASP A 212 10.87 -12.64 1.37
C ASP A 212 11.85 -13.66 0.79
N VAL A 213 11.72 -13.95 -0.51
CA VAL A 213 12.46 -15.01 -1.19
C VAL A 213 13.82 -14.53 -1.71
N CYS A 214 13.85 -13.42 -2.47
CA CYS A 214 15.07 -12.97 -3.16
C CYS A 214 16.00 -12.19 -2.24
N PHE A 215 15.45 -11.34 -1.36
CA PHE A 215 16.24 -10.47 -0.48
C PHE A 215 16.34 -10.99 0.96
N MET A 216 15.96 -12.25 1.20
CA MET A 216 16.10 -12.95 2.47
C MET A 216 15.53 -12.18 3.68
N LYS A 217 14.37 -11.54 3.50
CA LYS A 217 13.72 -10.67 4.51
C LYS A 217 14.64 -9.55 5.03
N ASN A 218 15.50 -8.98 4.19
CA ASN A 218 16.36 -7.88 4.62
C ASN A 218 15.53 -6.64 5.04
N GLU A 219 15.62 -6.27 6.31
CA GLU A 219 14.88 -5.15 6.91
C GLU A 219 15.09 -3.80 6.20
N LYS A 220 16.26 -3.57 5.58
CA LYS A 220 16.50 -2.35 4.80
C LYS A 220 15.58 -2.27 3.58
N PHE A 221 15.33 -3.41 2.91
CA PHE A 221 14.41 -3.48 1.77
C PHE A 221 12.95 -3.39 2.21
N VAL A 222 12.60 -3.98 3.36
CA VAL A 222 11.28 -3.81 3.98
C VAL A 222 11.00 -2.33 4.27
N ASN A 223 11.96 -1.63 4.87
CA ASN A 223 11.82 -0.21 5.20
C ASN A 223 11.80 0.68 3.95
N GLY A 224 12.68 0.41 2.97
CA GLY A 224 12.68 1.11 1.68
C GLY A 224 11.36 0.93 0.93
N MET A 225 10.78 -0.27 0.96
CA MET A 225 9.46 -0.54 0.39
C MET A 225 8.36 0.25 1.11
N LYS A 226 8.32 0.26 2.45
CA LYS A 226 7.32 1.03 3.22
C LYS A 226 7.37 2.51 2.85
N GLU A 227 8.56 3.11 2.83
CA GLU A 227 8.74 4.51 2.43
C GLU A 227 8.31 4.76 0.97
N ALA A 228 8.66 3.84 0.06
CA ALA A 228 8.27 3.93 -1.35
C ALA A 228 6.75 3.89 -1.54
N PHE A 229 6.07 2.94 -0.89
CA PHE A 229 4.62 2.80 -0.92
C PHE A 229 3.90 4.02 -0.37
N GLU A 230 4.34 4.53 0.78
CA GLU A 230 3.82 5.77 1.34
C GLU A 230 4.05 6.96 0.40
N THR A 231 5.22 7.06 -0.22
CA THR A 231 5.54 8.16 -1.14
C THR A 231 4.64 8.14 -2.38
N PHE A 232 4.54 7.03 -3.10
CA PHE A 232 3.83 7.03 -4.39
C PHE A 232 2.32 7.05 -4.22
N ILE A 233 1.74 6.37 -3.21
CA ILE A 233 0.30 6.37 -2.96
C ILE A 233 -0.18 7.80 -2.71
N ASN A 234 0.58 8.56 -1.92
CA ASN A 234 0.22 9.93 -1.56
C ASN A 234 0.56 10.98 -2.64
N LYS A 235 1.17 10.60 -3.78
CA LYS A 235 1.28 11.50 -4.95
C LYS A 235 -0.09 11.88 -5.51
N ARG A 236 -1.10 11.02 -5.38
CA ARG A 236 -2.48 11.34 -5.76
C ARG A 236 -3.30 11.72 -4.52
N PRO A 237 -3.69 13.00 -4.36
CA PRO A 237 -4.39 13.44 -3.16
C PRO A 237 -5.79 12.82 -3.05
N ASN A 238 -6.16 12.37 -1.86
CA ASN A 238 -7.50 11.94 -1.41
C ASN A 238 -8.12 10.72 -2.13
N LYS A 239 -7.88 10.53 -3.42
CA LYS A 239 -8.53 9.51 -4.24
C LYS A 239 -8.18 8.07 -3.85
N PRO A 240 -6.93 7.72 -3.49
CA PRO A 240 -6.63 6.40 -2.95
C PRO A 240 -7.45 6.08 -1.68
N ALA A 241 -7.62 7.06 -0.78
CA ALA A 241 -8.40 6.89 0.44
C ALA A 241 -9.89 6.64 0.15
N GLU A 242 -10.47 7.41 -0.77
CA GLU A 242 -11.84 7.23 -1.26
C GLU A 242 -12.04 5.84 -1.87
N LEU A 243 -11.17 5.45 -2.80
CA LEU A 243 -11.30 4.19 -3.53
C LEU A 243 -11.13 2.99 -2.61
N ILE A 244 -10.26 3.05 -1.61
CA ILE A 244 -10.13 1.99 -0.61
C ILE A 244 -11.41 1.86 0.23
N ALA A 245 -12.01 2.98 0.67
CA ALA A 245 -13.29 2.92 1.40
C ALA A 245 -14.39 2.25 0.56
N LYS A 246 -14.50 2.61 -0.72
CA LYS A 246 -15.45 2.01 -1.67
C LYS A 246 -15.15 0.54 -1.96
N TYR A 247 -13.88 0.17 -2.04
CA TYR A 247 -13.47 -1.22 -2.23
C TYR A 247 -13.86 -2.08 -1.03
N VAL A 248 -13.62 -1.60 0.19
CA VAL A 248 -14.07 -2.27 1.43
C VAL A 248 -15.60 -2.40 1.45
N ASP A 249 -16.35 -1.34 1.11
CA ASP A 249 -17.82 -1.40 1.00
C ASP A 249 -18.27 -2.50 0.02
N SER A 250 -17.67 -2.56 -1.17
CA SER A 250 -18.00 -3.59 -2.16
C SER A 250 -17.78 -5.00 -1.63
N LYS A 251 -16.69 -5.24 -0.90
CA LYS A 251 -16.35 -6.57 -0.35
C LYS A 251 -17.28 -6.97 0.80
N LEU A 252 -17.60 -6.04 1.69
CA LEU A 252 -18.55 -6.27 2.78
C LEU A 252 -19.99 -6.48 2.27
N ARG A 253 -20.37 -5.83 1.15
CA ARG A 253 -21.67 -6.04 0.50
C ARG A 253 -21.78 -7.38 -0.22
N ALA A 254 -20.70 -7.85 -0.83
CA ALA A 254 -20.66 -9.16 -1.48
C ALA A 254 -20.93 -10.27 -0.44
N GLY A 255 -20.41 -10.10 0.78
CA GLY A 255 -20.54 -11.07 1.88
C GLY A 255 -20.10 -12.46 1.44
N ASN A 256 -20.79 -13.49 1.94
CA ASN A 256 -20.43 -14.90 1.73
C ASN A 256 -20.74 -15.42 0.31
N LYS A 257 -21.11 -14.55 -0.65
CA LYS A 257 -21.42 -14.95 -2.02
C LYS A 257 -20.18 -15.14 -2.89
N GLU A 258 -19.10 -14.43 -2.56
CA GLU A 258 -17.87 -14.41 -3.37
C GLU A 258 -16.66 -14.99 -2.63
N ALA A 259 -16.67 -15.02 -1.30
CA ALA A 259 -15.56 -15.47 -0.47
C ALA A 259 -16.07 -16.07 0.84
N THR A 260 -15.28 -16.96 1.43
CA THR A 260 -15.48 -17.43 2.81
C THR A 260 -15.15 -16.32 3.81
N ASP A 261 -15.66 -16.45 5.04
CA ASP A 261 -15.36 -15.47 6.12
C ASP A 261 -13.84 -15.34 6.37
N GLU A 262 -13.08 -16.44 6.24
CA GLU A 262 -11.63 -16.44 6.40
C GLU A 262 -10.91 -15.70 5.27
N GLU A 263 -11.33 -15.89 4.02
CA GLU A 263 -10.79 -15.17 2.87
C GLU A 263 -11.12 -13.68 2.93
N LEU A 264 -12.34 -13.34 3.36
CA LEU A 264 -12.74 -11.95 3.58
C LEU A 264 -11.87 -11.31 4.65
N GLU A 265 -11.64 -11.99 5.78
CA GLU A 265 -10.80 -11.48 6.86
C GLU A 265 -9.35 -11.24 6.40
N LYS A 266 -8.75 -12.21 5.69
CA LYS A 266 -7.41 -12.06 5.08
C LYS A 266 -7.36 -10.88 4.11
N MET A 267 -8.41 -10.68 3.32
CA MET A 267 -8.50 -9.55 2.41
C MET A 267 -8.59 -8.22 3.15
N LEU A 268 -9.38 -8.14 4.23
CA LEU A 268 -9.46 -6.94 5.07
C LEU A 268 -8.10 -6.63 5.70
N ASP A 269 -7.36 -7.63 6.17
CA ASP A 269 -5.99 -7.43 6.69
C ASP A 269 -5.04 -6.85 5.64
N LYS A 270 -5.07 -7.39 4.41
CA LYS A 270 -4.26 -6.83 3.31
C LYS A 270 -4.63 -5.39 2.99
N ILE A 271 -5.92 -5.05 2.97
CA ILE A 271 -6.38 -3.68 2.76
C ILE A 271 -5.88 -2.77 3.89
N MET A 272 -5.91 -3.24 5.14
CA MET A 272 -5.42 -2.46 6.28
C MET A 272 -3.92 -2.18 6.21
N ILE A 273 -3.13 -3.09 5.64
CA ILE A 273 -1.70 -2.83 5.35
C ILE A 273 -1.54 -1.67 4.37
N ILE A 274 -2.31 -1.63 3.27
CA ILE A 274 -2.27 -0.51 2.32
C ILE A 274 -2.79 0.78 2.95
N PHE A 275 -3.84 0.70 3.75
CA PHE A 275 -4.44 1.84 4.46
C PHE A 275 -3.43 2.58 5.36
N ARG A 276 -2.48 1.86 5.98
CA ARG A 276 -1.43 2.47 6.79
C ARG A 276 -0.63 3.53 6.03
N PHE A 277 -0.36 3.29 4.74
CA PHE A 277 0.43 4.17 3.86
C PHE A 277 -0.29 5.46 3.44
N ILE A 278 -1.56 5.66 3.77
CA ILE A 278 -2.36 6.80 3.28
C ILE A 278 -2.35 7.96 4.25
N TYR A 279 -2.15 9.18 3.75
CA TYR A 279 -2.28 10.41 4.55
C TYR A 279 -3.74 10.83 4.77
N GLY A 280 -4.59 10.80 3.75
CA GLY A 280 -6.00 11.24 3.86
C GLY A 280 -6.94 10.26 4.57
N LYS A 281 -6.62 9.79 5.79
CA LYS A 281 -7.45 8.83 6.53
C LYS A 281 -8.85 9.37 6.90
N ASP A 282 -8.98 10.68 7.04
CA ASP A 282 -10.25 11.39 7.23
C ASP A 282 -11.17 11.30 6.00
N VAL A 283 -10.60 11.29 4.79
CA VAL A 283 -11.35 11.03 3.55
C VAL A 283 -11.88 9.60 3.59
N PHE A 284 -11.04 8.62 3.92
CA PHE A 284 -11.48 7.24 4.10
C PHE A 284 -12.62 7.16 5.13
N GLU A 285 -12.47 7.79 6.30
CA GLU A 285 -13.50 7.80 7.35
C GLU A 285 -14.85 8.35 6.83
N ALA A 286 -14.82 9.46 6.09
CA ALA A 286 -16.03 10.09 5.59
C ALA A 286 -16.81 9.21 4.62
N PHE A 287 -16.12 8.62 3.64
CA PHE A 287 -16.72 7.68 2.69
C PHE A 287 -17.15 6.37 3.38
N TYR A 288 -16.28 5.79 4.21
CA TYR A 288 -16.58 4.57 4.96
C TYR A 288 -17.80 4.75 5.87
N LYS A 289 -17.90 5.86 6.60
CA LYS A 289 -19.03 6.18 7.49
C LYS A 289 -20.34 6.29 6.73
N LYS A 290 -20.33 6.94 5.56
CA LYS A 290 -21.51 7.06 4.71
C LYS A 290 -21.97 5.68 4.22
N ASP A 291 -21.03 4.87 3.74
CA ASP A 291 -21.36 3.56 3.19
C ASP A 291 -21.76 2.57 4.28
N LEU A 292 -21.13 2.64 5.46
CA LEU A 292 -21.53 1.93 6.67
C LEU A 292 -22.96 2.27 7.07
N ALA A 293 -23.35 3.55 7.05
CA ALA A 293 -24.72 3.95 7.36
C ALA A 293 -25.73 3.28 6.41
N LYS A 294 -25.42 3.24 5.10
CA LYS A 294 -26.24 2.52 4.11
C LYS A 294 -26.29 1.02 4.41
N ARG A 295 -25.20 0.39 4.85
CA ARG A 295 -25.13 -1.05 5.19
C ARG A 295 -25.89 -1.39 6.47
N LEU A 296 -25.65 -0.68 7.57
CA LEU A 296 -26.32 -0.90 8.86
C LEU A 296 -27.85 -0.77 8.75
N LEU A 297 -28.34 0.17 7.94
CA LEU A 297 -29.78 0.35 7.71
C LEU A 297 -30.38 -0.68 6.73
N SER A 298 -29.56 -1.49 6.04
CA SER A 298 -30.01 -2.41 4.99
C SER A 298 -29.72 -3.91 5.20
N ALA A 299 -28.67 -4.31 5.95
CA ALA A 299 -28.41 -5.64 6.55
C ALA A 299 -26.91 -5.85 6.90
N SER A 300 -26.66 -6.88 7.73
CA SER A 300 -25.36 -7.44 8.20
C SER A 300 -24.58 -6.63 9.24
N VAL A 301 -24.04 -7.31 10.27
CA VAL A 301 -23.42 -6.69 11.47
C VAL A 301 -22.06 -7.28 11.82
N ASP A 302 -21.82 -8.59 11.61
CA ASP A 302 -20.68 -9.27 12.23
C ASP A 302 -19.33 -8.96 11.55
N ALA A 303 -19.26 -9.01 10.21
CA ALA A 303 -18.05 -8.63 9.47
C ALA A 303 -17.68 -7.15 9.69
N GLU A 304 -18.66 -6.28 9.94
CA GLU A 304 -18.43 -4.86 10.20
C GLU A 304 -17.77 -4.62 11.56
N LYS A 305 -18.09 -5.44 12.57
CA LYS A 305 -17.46 -5.35 13.91
C LYS A 305 -15.97 -5.69 13.83
N SER A 306 -15.60 -6.68 13.00
CA SER A 306 -14.18 -7.00 12.73
C SER A 306 -13.46 -5.80 12.10
N MET A 307 -14.00 -5.25 11.01
CA MET A 307 -13.41 -4.09 10.33
C MET A 307 -13.26 -2.87 11.27
N LEU A 308 -14.25 -2.61 12.11
CA LEU A 308 -14.20 -1.53 13.11
C LEU A 308 -13.08 -1.75 14.13
N SER A 309 -12.88 -2.99 14.59
CA SER A 309 -11.79 -3.36 15.50
C SER A 309 -10.43 -3.08 14.86
N LYS A 310 -10.24 -3.47 13.59
CA LYS A 310 -9.00 -3.19 12.84
C LYS A 310 -8.76 -1.68 12.70
N LEU A 311 -9.78 -0.91 12.35
CA LEU A 311 -9.67 0.56 12.27
C LEU A 311 -9.31 1.20 13.62
N LYS A 312 -9.86 0.67 14.72
CA LYS A 312 -9.56 1.15 16.08
C LYS A 312 -8.12 0.87 16.47
N HIS A 313 -7.61 -0.32 16.12
CA HIS A 313 -6.21 -0.67 16.36
C HIS A 313 -5.25 0.27 15.61
N GLU A 314 -5.54 0.56 14.34
CA GLU A 314 -4.67 1.39 13.49
C GLU A 314 -4.76 2.89 13.78
N CYS A 315 -5.97 3.42 14.00
CA CYS A 315 -6.20 4.88 14.08
C CYS A 315 -6.50 5.40 15.49
N GLY A 316 -6.76 4.50 16.44
CA GLY A 316 -7.17 4.82 17.80
C GLY A 316 -8.67 5.07 17.97
N ALA A 317 -9.12 5.09 19.24
CA ALA A 317 -10.53 5.16 19.61
C ALA A 317 -11.24 6.47 19.18
N ALA A 318 -10.52 7.59 19.09
CA ALA A 318 -11.12 8.87 18.67
C ALA A 318 -11.59 8.82 17.20
N PHE A 319 -10.86 8.11 16.34
CA PHE A 319 -11.19 7.94 14.93
C PHE A 319 -12.44 7.06 14.74
N THR A 320 -12.57 6.00 15.54
CA THR A 320 -13.71 5.07 15.45
C THR A 320 -14.92 5.48 16.28
N SER A 321 -14.82 6.51 17.13
CA SER A 321 -15.85 6.89 18.10
C SER A 321 -17.24 7.10 17.47
N LYS A 322 -17.31 7.80 16.32
CA LYS A 322 -18.57 8.02 15.60
C LYS A 322 -19.13 6.72 15.03
N LEU A 323 -18.27 5.87 14.47
CA LEU A 323 -18.65 4.56 13.91
C LEU A 323 -19.16 3.64 15.01
N GLU A 324 -18.47 3.56 16.15
CA GLU A 324 -18.91 2.82 17.34
C GLU A 324 -20.26 3.34 17.86
N GLY A 325 -20.47 4.67 17.83
CA GLY A 325 -21.74 5.31 18.14
C GLY A 325 -22.88 4.86 17.23
N MET A 326 -22.62 4.69 15.93
CA MET A 326 -23.62 4.17 14.98
C MET A 326 -24.06 2.75 15.33
N PHE A 327 -23.15 1.87 15.76
CA PHE A 327 -23.52 0.52 16.22
C PHE A 327 -24.35 0.56 17.50
N LYS A 328 -23.96 1.39 18.47
CA LYS A 328 -24.72 1.57 19.71
C LYS A 328 -26.14 2.04 19.40
N ASP A 329 -26.31 3.02 18.50
CA ASP A 329 -27.64 3.48 18.09
C ASP A 329 -28.50 2.35 17.50
N MET A 330 -27.91 1.41 16.74
CA MET A 330 -28.63 0.24 16.22
C MET A 330 -29.06 -0.74 17.32
N GLU A 331 -28.23 -0.96 18.33
CA GLU A 331 -28.56 -1.81 19.47
C GLU A 331 -29.65 -1.15 20.34
N LEU A 332 -29.48 0.12 20.72
CA LEU A 332 -30.49 0.87 21.48
C LEU A 332 -31.83 0.96 20.74
N SER A 333 -31.80 1.12 19.40
CA SER A 333 -33.02 1.16 18.59
C SER A 333 -33.81 -0.13 18.68
N LYS A 334 -33.15 -1.30 18.70
CA LYS A 334 -33.81 -2.59 18.87
C LYS A 334 -34.50 -2.69 20.23
N ASP A 335 -33.82 -2.27 21.30
CA ASP A 335 -34.38 -2.30 22.66
C ASP A 335 -35.59 -1.37 22.79
N ILE A 336 -35.50 -0.16 22.24
CA ILE A 336 -36.61 0.80 22.19
C ILE A 336 -37.78 0.22 21.40
N MET A 337 -37.51 -0.47 20.29
CA MET A 337 -38.55 -1.09 19.47
C MET A 337 -39.25 -2.25 20.18
N VAL A 338 -38.56 -3.06 20.99
CA VAL A 338 -39.19 -4.09 21.83
C VAL A 338 -40.18 -3.44 22.80
N GLN A 339 -39.76 -2.39 23.49
CA GLN A 339 -40.62 -1.66 24.43
C GLN A 339 -41.82 -0.98 23.73
N PHE A 340 -41.60 -0.44 22.52
CA PHE A 340 -42.68 0.16 21.74
C PHE A 340 -43.70 -0.88 21.29
N LYS A 341 -43.26 -2.05 20.80
CA LYS A 341 -44.15 -3.14 20.41
C LYS A 341 -45.01 -3.62 21.58
N GLN A 342 -44.44 -3.74 22.78
CA GLN A 342 -45.19 -4.07 24.00
C GLN A 342 -46.22 -2.99 24.34
N HIS A 343 -45.86 -1.70 24.24
CA HIS A 343 -46.78 -0.59 24.50
C HIS A 343 -47.97 -0.58 23.53
N ILE A 344 -47.73 -0.79 22.23
CA ILE A 344 -48.79 -0.88 21.21
C ILE A 344 -49.74 -2.06 21.49
N GLN A 345 -49.20 -3.22 21.91
CA GLN A 345 -50.00 -4.39 22.28
C GLN A 345 -50.90 -4.10 23.50
N CYS A 346 -50.38 -3.43 24.53
CA CYS A 346 -51.18 -3.06 25.71
C CYS A 346 -52.29 -2.06 25.41
N GLN A 347 -52.07 -1.12 24.48
CA GLN A 347 -53.07 -0.13 24.09
C GLN A 347 -54.07 -0.64 23.05
N ASN A 348 -53.91 -1.88 22.58
CA ASN A 348 -54.80 -2.54 21.61
C ASN A 348 -55.06 -1.70 20.35
N ILE A 349 -54.04 -0.97 19.89
CA ILE A 349 -54.16 -0.06 18.74
C ILE A 349 -54.30 -0.88 17.46
N PRO A 350 -55.43 -0.80 16.74
CA PRO A 350 -55.60 -1.52 15.48
C PRO A 350 -54.72 -0.88 14.39
N GLY A 351 -54.00 -1.71 13.65
CA GLY A 351 -53.15 -1.26 12.53
C GLY A 351 -52.76 -2.41 11.61
N ASN A 352 -52.76 -2.14 10.30
CA ASN A 352 -52.39 -3.11 9.27
C ASN A 352 -50.91 -2.99 8.84
N ILE A 353 -50.18 -2.05 9.44
CA ILE A 353 -48.79 -1.72 9.08
C ILE A 353 -47.87 -2.08 10.26
N GLU A 354 -46.90 -2.96 10.02
CA GLU A 354 -45.81 -3.20 10.96
C GLU A 354 -44.77 -2.07 10.83
N LEU A 355 -44.64 -1.24 11.86
CA LEU A 355 -43.63 -0.19 11.94
C LEU A 355 -42.39 -0.68 12.68
N THR A 356 -41.21 -0.50 12.08
CA THR A 356 -39.92 -0.60 12.76
C THR A 356 -39.17 0.71 12.59
N VAL A 357 -38.67 1.27 13.69
CA VAL A 357 -37.98 2.57 13.71
C VAL A 357 -36.57 2.38 14.21
N ASN A 358 -35.61 2.99 13.50
CA ASN A 358 -34.24 3.15 13.99
C ASN A 358 -34.04 4.61 14.40
N ILE A 359 -33.61 4.83 15.65
CA ILE A 359 -33.32 6.15 16.21
C ILE A 359 -31.82 6.39 16.13
N LEU A 360 -31.43 7.47 15.45
CA LEU A 360 -30.04 7.76 15.11
C LEU A 360 -29.60 9.06 15.81
N THR A 361 -28.43 9.04 16.44
CA THR A 361 -27.84 10.22 17.06
C THR A 361 -27.24 11.14 16.00
N MET A 362 -27.82 12.33 15.80
CA MET A 362 -27.48 13.24 14.69
C MET A 362 -25.97 13.55 14.55
N GLY A 363 -25.20 13.56 15.65
CA GLY A 363 -23.76 13.85 15.63
C GLY A 363 -22.86 12.68 15.20
N TYR A 364 -23.36 11.44 15.21
CA TYR A 364 -22.58 10.25 14.81
C TYR A 364 -22.78 9.87 13.35
N TRP A 365 -23.99 10.08 12.84
CA TRP A 365 -24.37 9.69 11.48
C TRP A 365 -24.03 10.77 10.46
N PRO A 366 -23.91 10.42 9.17
CA PRO A 366 -23.89 11.41 8.10
C PRO A 366 -25.07 12.38 8.22
N THR A 367 -24.92 13.63 7.80
CA THR A 367 -26.08 14.54 7.74
C THR A 367 -26.89 14.26 6.50
N TYR A 368 -28.19 14.12 6.69
CA TYR A 368 -29.16 13.88 5.64
C TYR A 368 -29.99 15.15 5.42
N VAL A 369 -30.25 15.48 4.16
CA VAL A 369 -31.15 16.57 3.81
C VAL A 369 -32.59 16.08 4.01
N PRO A 370 -33.39 16.74 4.87
CA PRO A 370 -34.79 16.40 5.04
C PRO A 370 -35.53 16.59 3.72
N MET A 371 -36.39 15.63 3.37
CA MET A 371 -37.24 15.71 2.19
C MET A 371 -38.69 15.65 2.64
N GLU A 372 -39.46 16.69 2.30
CA GLU A 372 -40.89 16.70 2.53
C GLU A 372 -41.57 15.71 1.59
N VAL A 373 -42.37 14.82 2.18
CA VAL A 373 -43.10 13.79 1.46
C VAL A 373 -44.52 13.70 1.99
N HIS A 374 -45.47 13.54 1.08
CA HIS A 374 -46.85 13.27 1.44
C HIS A 374 -47.00 11.80 1.85
N LEU A 375 -47.06 11.55 3.16
CA LEU A 375 -47.31 10.24 3.75
C LEU A 375 -48.82 9.98 3.87
N PRO A 376 -49.28 8.73 3.65
CA PRO A 376 -50.66 8.35 3.94
C PRO A 376 -51.03 8.63 5.41
N PRO A 377 -52.28 9.01 5.71
CA PRO A 377 -52.71 9.35 7.08
C PRO A 377 -52.42 8.25 8.12
N GLU A 378 -52.53 6.97 7.72
CA GLU A 378 -52.21 5.83 8.60
C GLU A 378 -50.75 5.82 9.04
N MET A 379 -49.81 6.15 8.12
CA MET A 379 -48.38 6.22 8.44
C MET A 379 -48.06 7.43 9.33
N VAL A 380 -48.69 8.58 9.07
CA VAL A 380 -48.53 9.78 9.92
C VAL A 380 -49.01 9.50 11.34
N ARG A 381 -50.15 8.82 11.48
CA ARG A 381 -50.68 8.39 12.79
C ARG A 381 -49.67 7.53 13.55
N LEU A 382 -49.07 6.53 12.88
CA LEU A 382 -48.05 5.67 13.50
C LEU A 382 -46.77 6.44 13.88
N GLN A 383 -46.34 7.40 13.05
CA GLN A 383 -45.21 8.27 13.38
C GLN A 383 -45.48 9.11 14.62
N GLU A 384 -46.68 9.67 14.78
CA GLU A 384 -47.01 10.50 15.95
C GLU A 384 -47.19 9.67 17.23
N ILE A 385 -47.76 8.46 17.14
CA ILE A 385 -47.83 7.52 18.27
C ILE A 385 -46.41 7.17 18.74
N PHE A 386 -45.52 6.81 17.81
CA PHE A 386 -44.12 6.52 18.15
C PHE A 386 -43.41 7.73 18.73
N LYS A 387 -43.60 8.92 18.15
CA LYS A 387 -43.00 10.17 18.63
C LYS A 387 -43.45 10.51 20.06
N THR A 388 -44.73 10.37 20.36
CA THR A 388 -45.28 10.61 21.70
C THR A 388 -44.69 9.61 22.70
N PHE A 389 -44.65 8.33 22.36
CA PHE A 389 -44.01 7.29 23.17
C PHE A 389 -42.54 7.60 23.46
N TYR A 390 -41.78 7.96 22.43
CA TYR A 390 -40.35 8.22 22.55
C TYR A 390 -40.07 9.46 23.40
N LEU A 391 -40.75 10.58 23.14
CA LEU A 391 -40.56 11.83 23.87
C LEU A 391 -41.04 11.74 25.33
N GLY A 392 -42.06 10.92 25.60
CA GLY A 392 -42.52 10.64 26.96
C GLY A 392 -41.47 9.92 27.81
N LYS A 393 -40.66 9.04 27.20
CA LYS A 393 -39.55 8.33 27.89
C LYS A 393 -38.22 9.07 27.85
N HIS A 394 -38.00 9.88 26.82
CA HIS A 394 -36.74 10.59 26.59
C HIS A 394 -36.97 12.10 26.56
N SER A 395 -37.17 12.68 27.74
CA SER A 395 -37.37 14.12 27.92
C SER A 395 -36.16 14.93 27.43
N GLY A 396 -36.44 16.12 26.86
CA GLY A 396 -35.40 17.04 26.37
C GLY A 396 -34.84 16.71 24.98
N ARG A 397 -35.40 15.72 24.27
CA ARG A 397 -34.99 15.36 22.89
C ARG A 397 -35.94 15.93 21.84
N LYS A 398 -35.43 16.12 20.63
CA LYS A 398 -36.22 16.45 19.43
C LYS A 398 -35.99 15.38 18.37
N LEU A 399 -37.08 14.91 17.76
CA LEU A 399 -37.03 13.96 16.66
C LEU A 399 -37.19 14.67 15.31
N GLN A 400 -36.49 14.16 14.30
CA GLN A 400 -36.62 14.57 12.90
C GLN A 400 -36.63 13.33 12.01
N TRP A 401 -37.73 13.10 11.29
CA TRP A 401 -37.87 11.96 10.39
C TRP A 401 -37.07 12.16 9.10
N GLN A 402 -36.36 11.11 8.67
CA GLN A 402 -35.53 11.11 7.46
C GLN A 402 -36.11 10.16 6.41
N SER A 403 -37.00 10.68 5.57
CA SER A 403 -37.74 9.92 4.55
C SER A 403 -36.82 9.25 3.51
N THR A 404 -35.65 9.83 3.24
CA THR A 404 -34.65 9.33 2.29
C THR A 404 -34.04 7.98 2.69
N LEU A 405 -34.00 7.69 3.99
CA LEU A 405 -33.50 6.44 4.56
C LEU A 405 -34.60 5.39 4.77
N GLY A 406 -35.85 5.80 4.62
CA GLY A 406 -37.01 4.95 4.80
C GLY A 406 -37.08 3.87 3.72
N HIS A 407 -37.47 2.67 4.13
CA HIS A 407 -37.88 1.60 3.22
C HIS A 407 -39.13 0.92 3.77
N CYS A 408 -39.90 0.30 2.89
CA CYS A 408 -41.09 -0.46 3.28
C CYS A 408 -41.20 -1.74 2.44
N VAL A 409 -41.98 -2.69 2.94
CA VAL A 409 -42.34 -3.91 2.24
C VAL A 409 -43.77 -3.77 1.77
N LEU A 410 -44.00 -3.88 0.46
CA LEU A 410 -45.32 -3.81 -0.15
C LEU A 410 -45.78 -5.22 -0.53
N LYS A 411 -46.99 -5.59 -0.11
CA LYS A 411 -47.66 -6.79 -0.61
C LYS A 411 -48.45 -6.42 -1.86
N VAL A 412 -48.03 -6.93 -3.01
CA VAL A 412 -48.72 -6.69 -4.28
C VAL A 412 -49.74 -7.81 -4.49
N SER A 413 -51.03 -7.45 -4.39
CA SER A 413 -52.13 -8.20 -4.99
C SER A 413 -52.25 -7.76 -6.45
N GLN A 414 -52.50 -8.66 -7.41
CA GLN A 414 -52.82 -8.27 -8.80
C GLN A 414 -54.17 -7.55 -8.83
N LYS A 415 -54.16 -6.28 -8.40
CA LYS A 415 -55.10 -5.17 -8.64
C LYS A 415 -54.70 -4.02 -7.70
N ASN A 416 -54.12 -2.98 -8.32
CA ASN A 416 -53.87 -1.60 -7.84
C ASN A 416 -52.55 -1.24 -7.11
N LYS A 417 -52.06 -0.04 -7.52
CA LYS A 417 -50.71 0.60 -7.52
C LYS A 417 -50.26 1.12 -6.12
N TRP A 418 -49.04 1.63 -5.81
CA TRP A 418 -48.14 2.64 -6.44
C TRP A 418 -46.69 2.66 -5.84
N ARG A 419 -45.68 3.25 -6.54
CA ARG A 419 -44.56 4.17 -6.10
C ARG A 419 -43.15 3.92 -6.70
N THR A 420 -42.51 5.01 -7.18
CA THR A 420 -41.11 5.22 -7.67
C THR A 420 -40.79 4.73 -9.09
N LEU A 421 -40.64 5.68 -10.03
CA LEU A 421 -40.86 5.44 -11.47
C LEU A 421 -39.67 4.82 -12.23
N GLN A 422 -38.42 5.17 -11.91
CA GLN A 422 -37.28 4.75 -12.73
C GLN A 422 -36.84 3.29 -12.47
N SER A 423 -36.69 2.86 -11.20
CA SER A 423 -36.35 1.47 -10.85
C SER A 423 -37.46 0.48 -11.21
N LEU A 424 -38.72 0.90 -11.10
CA LEU A 424 -39.87 0.06 -11.40
C LEU A 424 -40.21 -0.05 -12.88
N ALA A 425 -39.86 0.94 -13.72
CA ALA A 425 -40.21 0.92 -15.15
C ALA A 425 -39.02 0.61 -16.08
N CYS A 426 -37.82 1.08 -15.72
CA CYS A 426 -36.64 1.03 -16.59
C CYS A 426 -35.56 0.05 -16.09
N GLY A 427 -35.74 -0.54 -14.90
CA GLY A 427 -34.84 -1.53 -14.31
C GLY A 427 -35.05 -2.97 -14.82
N LYS A 428 -34.35 -3.94 -14.20
CA LYS A 428 -34.47 -5.38 -14.52
C LYS A 428 -35.83 -5.98 -14.12
N ALA A 429 -36.42 -5.49 -13.02
CA ALA A 429 -37.75 -5.87 -12.57
C ALA A 429 -38.75 -4.77 -12.95
N ARG A 430 -39.41 -4.93 -14.10
CA ARG A 430 -40.32 -3.92 -14.67
C ARG A 430 -41.74 -4.07 -14.12
N VAL A 431 -41.96 -3.62 -12.88
CA VAL A 431 -43.28 -3.62 -12.23
C VAL A 431 -44.20 -2.54 -12.83
N LEU A 432 -43.64 -1.51 -13.46
CA LEU A 432 -44.35 -0.49 -14.21
C LEU A 432 -43.94 -0.52 -15.70
N THR A 433 -44.78 0.04 -16.56
CA THR A 433 -44.52 0.21 -18.00
C THR A 433 -44.51 1.70 -18.32
N LYS A 434 -43.41 2.22 -18.90
CA LYS A 434 -43.27 3.61 -19.34
C LYS A 434 -43.72 3.79 -20.79
N THR A 435 -44.45 4.87 -21.06
CA THR A 435 -44.86 5.29 -22.41
C THR A 435 -44.54 6.77 -22.60
N PRO A 436 -43.68 7.15 -23.57
CA PRO A 436 -42.93 6.30 -24.50
C PRO A 436 -41.82 5.47 -23.82
N LYS A 437 -41.42 4.35 -24.44
CA LYS A 437 -40.34 3.50 -23.91
C LYS A 437 -38.98 4.16 -24.16
N SER A 438 -38.28 4.51 -23.08
CA SER A 438 -36.88 4.96 -23.12
C SER A 438 -36.17 4.57 -21.81
N LYS A 439 -34.86 4.79 -21.75
CA LYS A 439 -34.05 4.55 -20.53
C LYS A 439 -34.25 5.66 -19.50
N ASP A 440 -34.46 6.88 -19.97
CA ASP A 440 -34.59 8.08 -19.17
C ASP A 440 -36.05 8.47 -18.98
N VAL A 441 -36.33 9.20 -17.90
CA VAL A 441 -37.67 9.69 -17.57
C VAL A 441 -37.70 11.18 -17.91
N GLU A 442 -38.63 11.54 -18.78
CA GLU A 442 -38.86 12.88 -19.31
C GLU A 442 -40.20 13.42 -18.83
N ASP A 443 -40.34 14.73 -18.85
CA ASP A 443 -41.60 15.39 -18.53
C ASP A 443 -42.70 15.00 -19.54
N GLY A 444 -43.83 14.50 -19.03
CA GLY A 444 -44.96 14.01 -19.84
C GLY A 444 -45.02 12.49 -20.02
N ASP A 445 -44.02 11.75 -19.54
CA ASP A 445 -44.04 10.29 -19.53
C ASP A 445 -45.22 9.71 -18.73
N LYS A 446 -45.89 8.71 -19.31
CA LYS A 446 -46.99 7.99 -18.64
C LYS A 446 -46.52 6.64 -18.14
N PHE A 447 -46.91 6.31 -16.91
CA PHE A 447 -46.57 5.05 -16.26
C PHE A 447 -47.84 4.24 -15.93
N SER A 448 -47.91 3.02 -16.43
CA SER A 448 -48.98 2.05 -16.14
C SER A 448 -48.45 0.88 -15.32
N CYS A 449 -49.33 0.14 -14.65
CA CYS A 449 -48.96 -1.09 -13.97
C CYS A 449 -48.61 -2.13 -15.04
N ASN A 450 -47.53 -2.89 -14.84
CA ASN A 450 -47.25 -4.02 -15.70
C ASN A 450 -48.02 -5.25 -15.21
N ASP A 451 -49.18 -5.48 -15.79
CA ASP A 451 -50.04 -6.62 -15.43
C ASP A 451 -49.41 -7.97 -15.85
N ASP A 452 -48.45 -7.94 -16.78
CA ASP A 452 -47.69 -9.11 -17.25
C ASP A 452 -46.42 -9.39 -16.43
N PHE A 453 -46.22 -8.71 -15.30
CA PHE A 453 -45.03 -8.87 -14.49
C PHE A 453 -44.90 -10.30 -13.94
N LYS A 454 -43.85 -11.01 -14.38
CA LYS A 454 -43.49 -12.36 -13.90
C LYS A 454 -42.08 -12.35 -13.32
N HIS A 455 -41.90 -12.95 -12.15
CA HIS A 455 -40.60 -13.09 -11.50
C HIS A 455 -40.50 -14.42 -10.75
N LYS A 456 -39.32 -15.05 -10.76
CA LYS A 456 -39.09 -16.37 -10.13
C LYS A 456 -39.10 -16.33 -8.60
N LEU A 457 -38.77 -15.18 -8.01
CA LEU A 457 -38.68 -15.00 -6.55
C LEU A 457 -39.92 -14.30 -5.98
N PHE A 458 -40.37 -14.76 -4.81
CA PHE A 458 -41.50 -14.20 -4.06
C PHE A 458 -41.17 -12.85 -3.39
N ARG A 459 -39.93 -12.66 -2.91
CA ARG A 459 -39.43 -11.38 -2.39
C ARG A 459 -38.45 -10.79 -3.39
N ILE A 460 -38.77 -9.60 -3.91
CA ILE A 460 -37.99 -8.93 -4.94
C ILE A 460 -37.43 -7.64 -4.36
N LYS A 461 -36.11 -7.52 -4.30
CA LYS A 461 -35.45 -6.28 -3.86
C LYS A 461 -35.35 -5.32 -5.03
N ILE A 462 -36.25 -4.34 -5.08
CA ILE A 462 -36.26 -3.26 -6.08
C ILE A 462 -35.40 -2.06 -5.62
N ASN A 463 -35.02 -2.05 -4.34
CA ASN A 463 -34.30 -0.98 -3.68
C ASN A 463 -32.80 -0.87 -4.04
N GLN A 464 -32.45 -0.97 -5.33
CA GLN A 464 -31.06 -0.86 -5.78
C GLN A 464 -30.59 0.60 -5.93
N ILE A 465 -31.53 1.56 -6.02
CA ILE A 465 -31.20 2.98 -6.20
C ILE A 465 -30.65 3.60 -4.91
N GLN A 466 -31.27 3.35 -3.75
CA GLN A 466 -30.81 3.92 -2.47
C GLN A 466 -29.38 3.49 -2.08
N MET A 467 -28.90 2.38 -2.65
CA MET A 467 -27.59 1.83 -2.35
C MET A 467 -26.47 2.38 -3.24
N LYS A 468 -26.80 3.03 -4.35
CA LYS A 468 -25.81 3.66 -5.23
C LYS A 468 -25.50 5.07 -4.75
N GLU A 469 -24.23 5.42 -4.77
CA GLU A 469 -23.78 6.80 -4.59
C GLU A 469 -24.01 7.58 -5.90
N THR A 470 -24.56 8.79 -5.80
CA THR A 470 -24.65 9.72 -6.93
C THR A 470 -23.41 10.63 -6.99
N VAL A 471 -23.17 11.26 -8.14
CA VAL A 471 -22.02 12.17 -8.32
C VAL A 471 -22.14 13.37 -7.38
N GLU A 472 -23.36 13.85 -7.14
CA GLU A 472 -23.66 14.92 -6.20
C GLU A 472 -23.37 14.52 -4.75
N GLU A 473 -23.75 13.29 -4.34
CA GLU A 473 -23.43 12.75 -3.02
C GLU A 473 -21.91 12.63 -2.81
N GLN A 474 -21.19 12.18 -3.84
CA GLN A 474 -19.73 12.04 -3.81
C GLN A 474 -19.03 13.40 -3.66
N ALA A 475 -19.44 14.39 -4.46
CA ALA A 475 -18.92 15.75 -4.42
C ALA A 475 -19.22 16.42 -3.06
N SER A 476 -20.45 16.27 -2.56
CA SER A 476 -20.86 16.79 -1.25
C SER A 476 -20.06 16.17 -0.09
N THR A 477 -19.83 14.85 -0.14
CA THR A 477 -19.00 14.17 0.88
C THR A 477 -17.59 14.73 0.89
N THR A 478 -17.01 14.93 -0.31
CA THR A 478 -15.66 15.45 -0.49
C THR A 478 -15.52 16.88 0.02
N GLU A 479 -16.43 17.77 -0.38
CA GLU A 479 -16.46 19.17 0.04
C GLU A 479 -16.50 19.29 1.57
N ARG A 480 -17.30 18.44 2.21
CA ARG A 480 -17.44 18.43 3.66
C ARG A 480 -16.16 18.04 4.39
N VAL A 481 -15.40 17.08 3.85
CA VAL A 481 -14.07 16.73 4.39
C VAL A 481 -13.15 17.94 4.34
N PHE A 482 -13.15 18.69 3.24
CA PHE A 482 -12.32 19.89 3.11
C PHE A 482 -12.73 20.99 4.10
N GLN A 483 -14.03 21.18 4.34
CA GLN A 483 -14.53 22.12 5.35
C GLN A 483 -14.13 21.66 6.77
N ASP A 484 -14.30 20.38 7.10
CA ASP A 484 -13.91 19.82 8.39
C ASP A 484 -12.40 19.97 8.65
N ARG A 485 -11.55 19.83 7.63
CA ARG A 485 -10.10 20.09 7.73
C ARG A 485 -9.80 21.53 8.13
N GLN A 486 -10.55 22.51 7.64
CA GLN A 486 -10.35 23.92 8.02
C GLN A 486 -10.58 24.14 9.51
N TYR A 487 -11.66 23.58 10.07
CA TYR A 487 -11.92 23.66 11.50
C TYR A 487 -10.87 22.92 12.34
N GLN A 488 -10.36 21.78 11.84
CA GLN A 488 -9.27 21.06 12.52
C GLN A 488 -7.96 21.84 12.51
N ILE A 489 -7.63 22.53 11.40
CA ILE A 489 -6.47 23.42 11.32
C ILE A 489 -6.61 24.56 12.33
N ASP A 490 -7.76 25.22 12.36
CA ASP A 490 -8.03 26.30 13.31
C ASP A 490 -7.86 25.85 14.76
N ALA A 491 -8.50 24.73 15.12
CA ALA A 491 -8.43 24.18 16.47
C ALA A 491 -7.01 23.72 16.83
N ALA A 492 -6.21 23.27 15.87
CA ALA A 492 -4.80 22.95 16.08
C ALA A 492 -3.99 24.22 16.37
N ILE A 493 -4.09 25.24 15.51
CA ILE A 493 -3.39 26.52 15.68
C ILE A 493 -3.74 27.15 17.03
N VAL A 494 -5.03 27.27 17.36
CA VAL A 494 -5.48 27.87 18.63
C VAL A 494 -4.95 27.10 19.83
N ARG A 495 -4.95 25.76 19.81
CA ARG A 495 -4.39 24.95 20.92
C ARG A 495 -2.89 25.16 21.09
N ILE A 496 -2.14 25.17 19.99
CA ILE A 496 -0.68 25.40 20.01
C ILE A 496 -0.38 26.79 20.54
N MET A 497 -1.01 27.83 19.99
CA MET A 497 -0.80 29.22 20.39
C MET A 497 -1.21 29.46 21.85
N LYS A 498 -2.32 28.87 22.30
CA LYS A 498 -2.74 28.96 23.72
C LYS A 498 -1.71 28.38 24.68
N MET A 499 -1.00 27.32 24.28
CA MET A 499 0.02 26.64 25.08
C MET A 499 1.37 27.37 25.04
N ARG A 500 1.83 27.77 23.85
CA ARG A 500 3.15 28.38 23.65
C ARG A 500 3.18 29.88 23.93
N LYS A 501 2.02 30.55 23.86
CA LYS A 501 1.80 32.01 23.96
C LYS A 501 2.45 32.82 22.84
N THR A 502 3.69 32.51 22.50
CA THR A 502 4.46 33.19 21.46
C THR A 502 5.21 32.14 20.63
N LEU A 503 5.11 32.21 19.31
CA LEU A 503 5.76 31.24 18.42
C LEU A 503 6.11 31.85 17.06
N SER A 504 7.26 31.46 16.50
CA SER A 504 7.63 31.86 15.14
C SER A 504 6.81 31.11 14.09
N HIS A 505 6.66 31.68 12.90
CA HIS A 505 5.88 31.08 11.81
C HIS A 505 6.36 29.67 11.46
N ASN A 506 7.68 29.48 11.28
CA ASN A 506 8.23 28.17 10.90
C ASN A 506 7.98 27.10 11.98
N LEU A 507 8.09 27.48 13.26
CA LEU A 507 7.82 26.56 14.37
C LEU A 507 6.32 26.25 14.48
N LEU A 508 5.44 27.24 14.30
CA LEU A 508 3.99 27.02 14.28
C LEU A 508 3.60 26.07 13.15
N VAL A 509 4.10 26.33 11.94
CA VAL A 509 3.85 25.49 10.76
C VAL A 509 4.32 24.05 11.02
N SER A 510 5.52 23.87 11.58
CA SER A 510 6.04 22.55 11.91
C SER A 510 5.19 21.84 12.98
N GLU A 511 4.76 22.52 14.05
CA GLU A 511 3.91 21.92 15.09
C GLU A 511 2.53 21.57 14.54
N VAL A 512 1.95 22.40 13.67
CA VAL A 512 0.66 22.12 13.01
C VAL A 512 0.79 20.89 12.11
N TYR A 513 1.84 20.78 11.30
CA TYR A 513 2.06 19.59 10.46
C TYR A 513 2.24 18.31 11.29
N ASN A 514 2.89 18.40 12.45
CA ASN A 514 3.04 17.25 13.35
C ASN A 514 1.72 16.84 14.03
N GLN A 515 0.80 17.79 14.26
CA GLN A 515 -0.48 17.51 14.91
C GLN A 515 -1.56 17.03 13.94
N LEU A 516 -1.54 17.50 12.69
CA LEU A 516 -2.56 17.17 11.70
C LEU A 516 -2.27 15.83 11.01
N LYS A 517 -3.31 15.02 10.85
CA LYS A 517 -3.22 13.70 10.22
C LYS A 517 -3.45 13.73 8.70
N PHE A 518 -3.41 14.90 8.07
CA PHE A 518 -3.66 15.06 6.64
C PHE A 518 -2.77 16.16 6.04
N PRO A 519 -2.49 16.13 4.72
CA PRO A 519 -1.66 17.15 4.09
C PRO A 519 -2.37 18.51 4.06
N VAL A 520 -1.65 19.57 4.42
CA VAL A 520 -2.12 20.96 4.36
C VAL A 520 -1.24 21.75 3.40
N LYS A 521 -1.85 22.44 2.43
CA LYS A 521 -1.11 23.32 1.53
C LYS A 521 -0.67 24.57 2.30
N PRO A 522 0.57 25.06 2.10
CA PRO A 522 1.04 26.27 2.77
C PRO A 522 0.12 27.49 2.57
N ALA A 523 -0.47 27.64 1.38
CA ALA A 523 -1.41 28.71 1.08
C ALA A 523 -2.71 28.63 1.91
N ASP A 524 -3.22 27.42 2.16
CA ASP A 524 -4.42 27.22 2.95
C ASP A 524 -4.14 27.50 4.43
N LEU A 525 -2.98 27.04 4.93
CA LEU A 525 -2.53 27.33 6.30
C LEU A 525 -2.37 28.84 6.54
N LYS A 526 -1.77 29.56 5.58
CA LYS A 526 -1.66 31.02 5.65
C LYS A 526 -3.04 31.67 5.76
N LYS A 527 -4.00 31.29 4.89
CA LYS A 527 -5.38 31.80 4.96
C LYS A 527 -6.03 31.53 6.32
N ARG A 528 -5.79 30.37 6.94
CA ARG A 528 -6.31 30.07 8.28
C ARG A 528 -5.69 30.94 9.37
N ILE A 529 -4.38 31.20 9.29
CA ILE A 529 -3.69 32.11 10.22
C ILE A 529 -4.25 33.53 10.11
N GLU A 530 -4.39 34.08 8.91
CA GLU A 530 -4.99 35.43 8.75
C GLU A 530 -6.42 35.47 9.31
N SER A 531 -7.23 34.44 9.03
CA SER A 531 -8.60 34.35 9.57
C SER A 531 -8.64 34.25 11.10
N LEU A 532 -7.61 33.72 11.76
CA LEU A 532 -7.51 33.69 13.22
C LEU A 532 -7.03 35.03 13.79
N ILE A 533 -6.23 35.77 13.04
CA ILE A 533 -5.84 37.15 13.38
C ILE A 533 -7.03 38.08 13.27
N ASP A 534 -7.79 38.02 12.18
CA ASP A 534 -9.00 38.84 11.96
C ASP A 534 -10.11 38.57 13.00
N ARG A 535 -10.04 37.43 13.69
CA ARG A 535 -10.97 37.02 14.76
C ARG A 535 -10.38 37.19 16.17
N ASP A 536 -9.26 37.90 16.30
CA ASP A 536 -8.60 38.23 17.57
C ASP A 536 -8.17 37.01 18.41
N TYR A 537 -7.94 35.84 17.80
CA TYR A 537 -7.38 34.68 18.52
C TYR A 537 -5.86 34.81 18.72
N MET A 538 -5.19 35.50 17.82
CA MET A 538 -3.75 35.72 17.80
C MET A 538 -3.41 36.99 17.04
N GLU A 539 -2.23 37.57 17.28
CA GLU A 539 -1.75 38.75 16.57
C GLU A 539 -0.32 38.53 16.08
N ARG A 540 0.11 39.36 15.13
CA ARG A 540 1.52 39.44 14.75
C ARG A 540 2.28 40.25 15.79
N ASP A 541 3.49 39.83 16.09
CA ASP A 541 4.37 40.61 16.94
C ASP A 541 4.66 41.99 16.33
N LYS A 542 4.79 43.01 17.18
CA LYS A 542 4.96 44.42 16.75
C LYS A 542 6.32 44.67 16.11
N GLU A 543 7.34 43.92 16.52
CA GLU A 543 8.72 44.10 16.04
C GLU A 543 9.09 43.03 15.00
N ASN A 544 8.49 41.84 15.07
CA ASN A 544 8.81 40.72 14.19
C ASN A 544 7.57 40.12 13.48
N PRO A 545 7.34 40.45 12.20
CA PRO A 545 6.22 39.90 11.42
C PRO A 545 6.21 38.37 11.25
N ASN A 546 7.33 37.70 11.51
CA ASN A 546 7.47 36.24 11.48
C ASN A 546 7.15 35.57 12.83
N GLN A 547 6.62 36.33 13.79
CA GLN A 547 6.29 35.88 15.13
C GLN A 547 4.83 36.21 15.43
N TYR A 548 4.16 35.29 16.11
CA TYR A 548 2.78 35.42 16.50
C TYR A 548 2.64 35.36 18.02
N ASN A 549 1.72 36.14 18.56
CA ASN A 549 1.34 36.18 19.97
C ASN A 549 -0.13 35.75 20.13
N TYR A 550 -0.45 35.02 21.19
CA TYR A 550 -1.81 34.57 21.49
C TYR A 550 -2.56 35.64 22.29
N VAL A 551 -3.80 35.96 21.89
CA VAL A 551 -4.53 37.15 22.38
C VAL A 551 -5.78 36.80 23.22
N ALA A 552 -6.34 35.59 23.06
CA ALA A 552 -7.67 35.23 23.59
C ALA A 552 -7.73 34.59 24.98
#